data_AF-A0A5B2VSG6-F1
#
_entry.id   AF-A0A5B2VSG6-F1
#
_cell.length_a   1.000
_cell.length_b   1.000
_cell.length_c   1.000
_cell.angle_alpha   90.00
_cell.angle_beta   90.00
_cell.angle_gamma   90.00
#
_symmetry.space_group_name_H-M   'P 1'
#
loop_
_entity.id
_entity.type
_entity.pdbx_description
1 polymer ?
#
loop_
_entity_poly.entity_id
_entity_poly.type
_entity_poly.pdbx_seq_one_letter_code
_entity_poly.pdbx_strand_id
1 'polypeptide(L)'
;MKYTHVYTLFLAFVFCASCGGQNKTDRPKEKTKSETKGVSTSGWINTKYKYTDAAGASLIIQNSFPRGGTKYTDPDGEVYNYVVFFTRIINETDNPLELKIEFPVDSYEVPSLPGKYFKILIPPDTMTLDKESVFNYGLADLDPFLNKGIHRSSSLKRTINSKESSSFYVVILCLIEGAHGTMRTGLSLKGQDLFYRIKIDGSKSNTKSIDKEIHCGSINLKNLMLQQ
;
A
#
# COMPACT_ATOMS: atom_id res chain seq x y z
N MET A 1 -18.18 -71.02 6.76
CA MET A 1 -18.96 -69.76 6.64
C MET A 1 -18.46 -69.08 5.38
N LYS A 2 -19.32 -69.01 4.36
CA LYS A 2 -19.04 -68.51 3.00
C LYS A 2 -19.18 -66.99 2.99
N TYR A 3 -18.42 -66.27 2.18
CA TYR A 3 -18.96 -65.21 1.32
C TYR A 3 -18.00 -64.94 0.15
N THR A 4 -18.64 -64.72 -0.99
CA THR A 4 -18.20 -64.92 -2.37
C THR A 4 -17.88 -63.57 -3.04
N HIS A 5 -16.96 -63.59 -4.00
CA HIS A 5 -16.75 -62.53 -4.98
C HIS A 5 -17.98 -62.31 -5.87
N VAL A 6 -18.30 -61.06 -6.19
CA VAL A 6 -19.06 -60.67 -7.38
C VAL A 6 -18.47 -59.37 -7.94
N TYR A 7 -18.00 -59.44 -9.18
CA TYR A 7 -17.75 -58.31 -10.08
C TYR A 7 -19.00 -58.11 -10.95
N THR A 8 -19.46 -56.87 -11.12
CA THR A 8 -20.24 -56.50 -12.32
C THR A 8 -20.08 -55.03 -12.67
N LEU A 9 -19.49 -54.82 -13.84
CA LEU A 9 -19.37 -53.59 -14.62
C LEU A 9 -20.68 -53.39 -15.42
N PHE A 10 -21.28 -52.19 -15.43
CA PHE A 10 -22.38 -51.87 -16.38
C PHE A 10 -22.30 -50.43 -16.91
N LEU A 11 -21.91 -50.37 -18.19
CA LEU A 11 -22.38 -49.57 -19.33
C LEU A 11 -22.87 -48.11 -19.16
N ALA A 12 -22.22 -47.25 -19.96
CA ALA A 12 -22.61 -45.91 -20.33
C ALA A 12 -23.90 -45.87 -21.18
N PHE A 13 -24.66 -44.77 -21.05
CA PHE A 13 -25.60 -44.31 -22.06
C PHE A 13 -25.36 -42.84 -22.39
N VAL A 14 -25.06 -42.61 -23.67
CA VAL A 14 -25.07 -41.32 -24.36
C VAL A 14 -26.50 -41.07 -24.85
N PHE A 15 -27.03 -39.86 -24.66
CA PHE A 15 -28.12 -39.35 -25.48
C PHE A 15 -27.84 -37.90 -25.90
N CYS A 16 -27.60 -37.73 -27.21
CA CYS A 16 -27.72 -36.47 -27.92
C CYS A 16 -29.19 -36.16 -28.16
N ALA A 17 -29.60 -34.91 -27.96
CA ALA A 17 -30.73 -34.32 -28.67
C ALA A 17 -30.40 -32.86 -29.05
N SER A 18 -30.52 -32.59 -30.34
CA SER A 18 -30.24 -31.34 -31.03
C SER A 18 -31.55 -30.63 -31.40
N CYS A 19 -31.41 -29.35 -31.75
CA CYS A 19 -32.27 -28.49 -32.59
C CYS A 19 -33.28 -27.57 -31.91
N GLY A 20 -33.16 -26.28 -32.25
CA GLY A 20 -34.22 -25.29 -32.15
C GLY A 20 -33.71 -23.85 -32.13
N GLY A 21 -33.25 -23.30 -33.26
CA GLY A 21 -32.93 -21.88 -33.40
C GLY A 21 -34.14 -21.05 -33.85
N GLN A 22 -34.17 -19.75 -33.52
CA GLN A 22 -34.37 -18.62 -34.45
C GLN A 22 -34.45 -17.24 -33.74
N ASN A 23 -33.52 -16.36 -34.14
CA ASN A 23 -33.64 -14.94 -34.51
C ASN A 23 -34.19 -13.83 -33.57
N LYS A 24 -33.22 -12.97 -33.19
CA LYS A 24 -33.15 -11.52 -32.90
C LYS A 24 -34.38 -10.61 -33.03
N THR A 25 -34.48 -9.66 -32.10
CA THR A 25 -34.75 -8.23 -32.38
C THR A 25 -34.05 -7.35 -31.34
N ASP A 26 -33.21 -6.42 -31.77
CA ASP A 26 -32.48 -5.43 -30.96
C ASP A 26 -33.36 -4.19 -30.65
N ARG A 27 -33.26 -3.64 -29.43
CA ARG A 27 -33.10 -2.19 -29.21
C ARG A 27 -32.49 -1.88 -27.82
N PRO A 28 -31.72 -0.80 -27.69
CA PRO A 28 -30.66 -0.67 -26.69
C PRO A 28 -31.16 -0.07 -25.38
N LYS A 29 -30.82 -0.71 -24.26
CA LYS A 29 -30.75 -0.03 -22.95
C LYS A 29 -29.30 0.00 -22.52
N GLU A 30 -28.71 1.17 -22.80
CA GLU A 30 -27.71 1.86 -21.98
C GLU A 30 -27.09 0.97 -20.89
N LYS A 31 -25.94 0.35 -21.23
CA LYS A 31 -25.03 -0.16 -20.20
C LYS A 31 -24.42 1.07 -19.54
N THR A 32 -25.08 1.58 -18.50
CA THR A 32 -24.36 2.25 -17.42
C THR A 32 -23.32 1.25 -16.95
N LYS A 33 -22.08 1.41 -17.43
CA LYS A 33 -20.89 0.82 -16.83
C LYS A 33 -20.83 1.37 -15.42
N SER A 34 -21.55 0.75 -14.50
CA SER A 34 -21.11 0.70 -13.11
C SER A 34 -19.84 -0.14 -13.14
N GLU A 35 -18.71 0.52 -13.40
CA GLU A 35 -17.41 0.01 -12.99
C GLU A 35 -17.40 0.08 -11.45
N THR A 36 -18.16 -0.81 -10.82
CA THR A 36 -17.73 -1.37 -9.55
C THR A 36 -16.51 -2.23 -9.89
N LYS A 37 -15.36 -1.57 -10.10
CA LYS A 37 -14.07 -2.26 -10.17
C LYS A 37 -13.93 -2.93 -8.82
N GLY A 38 -14.20 -4.24 -8.81
CA GLY A 38 -13.89 -5.11 -7.71
C GLY A 38 -12.48 -4.78 -7.25
N VAL A 39 -12.33 -4.64 -5.94
CA VAL A 39 -11.06 -4.46 -5.27
C VAL A 39 -10.21 -5.69 -5.61
N SER A 40 -9.51 -5.64 -6.74
CA SER A 40 -8.39 -6.52 -6.99
C SER A 40 -7.38 -6.17 -5.91
N THR A 41 -7.13 -7.11 -5.01
CA THR A 41 -5.98 -7.04 -4.12
C THR A 41 -4.74 -7.03 -5.01
N SER A 42 -4.28 -5.83 -5.33
CA SER A 42 -3.03 -5.61 -6.05
C SER A 42 -1.93 -6.35 -5.30
N GLY A 43 -1.15 -7.16 -6.03
CA GLY A 43 -0.01 -7.91 -5.46
C GLY A 43 1.09 -7.01 -4.89
N TRP A 44 0.94 -5.69 -5.02
CA TRP A 44 1.86 -4.68 -4.53
C TRP A 44 1.49 -4.16 -3.13
N ILE A 45 0.36 -4.57 -2.56
CA ILE A 45 -0.09 -4.16 -1.22
C ILE A 45 0.47 -5.12 -0.16
N ASN A 46 1.20 -4.58 0.80
CA ASN A 46 1.76 -5.30 1.95
C ASN A 46 0.79 -5.34 3.13
N THR A 47 0.17 -4.21 3.45
CA THR A 47 -0.82 -4.14 4.55
C THR A 47 -2.04 -3.36 4.11
N LYS A 48 -3.20 -3.77 4.65
CA LYS A 48 -4.48 -3.08 4.49
C LYS A 48 -5.12 -2.94 5.86
N TYR A 49 -5.47 -1.71 6.22
CA TYR A 49 -6.27 -1.42 7.39
C TYR A 49 -7.62 -0.89 6.95
N LYS A 50 -8.69 -1.34 7.61
CA LYS A 50 -10.03 -0.81 7.43
C LYS A 50 -10.52 -0.27 8.77
N TYR A 51 -10.88 0.99 8.81
CA TYR A 51 -11.45 1.63 9.98
C TYR A 51 -12.89 1.98 9.69
N THR A 52 -13.80 1.59 10.57
CA THR A 52 -15.23 1.90 10.43
C THR A 52 -15.70 2.86 11.49
N ASP A 53 -16.57 3.79 11.11
CA ASP A 53 -17.32 4.57 12.07
C ASP A 53 -18.54 3.79 12.60
N ALA A 54 -19.26 4.38 13.55
CA ALA A 54 -20.47 3.80 14.13
C ALA A 54 -21.63 3.65 13.12
N ALA A 55 -21.60 4.37 12.00
CA ALA A 55 -22.58 4.26 10.92
C ALA A 55 -22.22 3.16 9.90
N GLY A 56 -21.06 2.50 10.05
CA GLY A 56 -20.56 1.46 9.17
C GLY A 56 -19.81 1.99 7.94
N ALA A 57 -19.64 3.30 7.82
CA ALA A 57 -18.82 3.88 6.76
C ALA A 57 -17.33 3.66 7.05
N SER A 58 -16.53 3.50 5.99
CA SER A 58 -15.16 3.01 6.12
C SER A 58 -14.10 3.97 5.61
N LEU A 59 -12.96 3.99 6.28
CA LEU A 59 -11.70 4.51 5.77
C LEU A 59 -10.75 3.34 5.58
N ILE A 60 -10.18 3.19 4.38
CA ILE A 60 -9.25 2.11 4.09
C ILE A 60 -7.88 2.70 3.80
N ILE A 61 -6.85 2.19 4.48
CA ILE A 61 -5.45 2.53 4.23
C ILE A 61 -4.75 1.29 3.67
N GLN A 62 -4.12 1.43 2.51
CA GLN A 62 -3.32 0.38 1.87
C GLN A 62 -1.88 0.86 1.76
N ASN A 63 -0.94 0.04 2.23
CA ASN A 63 0.49 0.34 2.18
C ASN A 63 1.19 -0.66 1.27
N SER A 64 2.09 -0.17 0.41
CA SER A 64 2.76 -1.01 -0.56
C SER A 64 3.89 -1.85 0.03
N PHE A 65 4.34 -2.84 -0.73
CA PHE A 65 5.69 -3.41 -0.59
C PHE A 65 6.77 -2.37 -0.97
N PRO A 66 8.04 -2.58 -0.59
CA PRO A 66 9.12 -1.72 -1.04
C PRO A 66 9.42 -1.93 -2.54
N ARG A 67 9.77 -0.83 -3.21
CA ARG A 67 10.49 -0.84 -4.49
C ARG A 67 11.74 0.03 -4.40
N GLY A 68 12.64 -0.12 -5.37
CA GLY A 68 13.95 0.51 -5.32
C GLY A 68 14.95 -0.37 -4.57
N GLY A 69 15.69 0.21 -3.63
CA GLY A 69 16.83 -0.44 -2.99
C GLY A 69 18.13 -0.23 -3.77
N THR A 70 18.24 0.90 -4.49
CA THR A 70 19.47 1.30 -5.16
C THR A 70 20.10 2.50 -4.44
N LYS A 71 21.32 2.82 -4.86
CA LYS A 71 22.12 3.89 -4.27
C LYS A 71 21.71 5.25 -4.79
N TYR A 72 21.82 6.23 -3.91
CA TYR A 72 21.76 7.65 -4.19
C TYR A 72 22.93 8.32 -3.47
N THR A 73 23.66 9.18 -4.17
CA THR A 73 24.73 10.00 -3.58
C THR A 73 24.22 11.42 -3.50
N ASP A 74 24.22 11.99 -2.30
CA ASP A 74 23.77 13.37 -2.10
C ASP A 74 24.82 14.40 -2.56
N PRO A 75 24.46 15.70 -2.62
CA PRO A 75 25.40 16.75 -3.03
C PRO A 75 26.61 16.90 -2.09
N ASP A 76 26.53 16.41 -0.85
CA ASP A 76 27.61 16.47 0.14
C ASP A 76 28.54 15.24 0.03
N GLY A 77 28.19 14.26 -0.82
CA GLY A 77 28.96 13.04 -1.09
C GLY A 77 28.56 11.83 -0.25
N GLU A 78 27.54 11.95 0.60
CA GLU A 78 27.04 10.86 1.42
C GLU A 78 26.22 9.87 0.56
N VAL A 79 26.42 8.58 0.82
CA VAL A 79 25.81 7.52 0.02
C VAL A 79 24.69 6.84 0.81
N TYR A 80 23.49 6.90 0.25
CA TYR A 80 22.28 6.31 0.82
C TYR A 80 21.80 5.14 -0.05
N ASN A 81 21.18 4.16 0.59
CA ASN A 81 20.19 3.32 -0.08
C ASN A 81 18.82 3.96 0.09
N TYR A 82 18.08 4.08 -1.02
CA TYR A 82 16.70 4.54 -0.97
C TYR A 82 15.71 3.41 -1.24
N VAL A 83 14.54 3.52 -0.63
CA VAL A 83 13.41 2.64 -0.86
C VAL A 83 12.15 3.49 -1.06
N VAL A 84 11.37 3.15 -2.09
CA VAL A 84 10.12 3.82 -2.44
C VAL A 84 8.94 2.94 -2.03
N PHE A 85 8.01 3.57 -1.34
CA PHE A 85 6.70 3.01 -0.99
C PHE A 85 5.61 3.92 -1.53
N PHE A 86 4.39 3.41 -1.63
CA PHE A 86 3.20 4.24 -1.72
C PHE A 86 2.19 3.87 -0.64
N THR A 87 1.39 4.86 -0.25
CA THR A 87 0.21 4.67 0.58
C THR A 87 -1.00 5.14 -0.19
N ARG A 88 -2.06 4.34 -0.19
CA ARG A 88 -3.37 4.71 -0.74
C ARG A 88 -4.38 4.79 0.39
N ILE A 89 -5.13 5.89 0.40
CA ILE A 89 -6.22 6.13 1.34
C ILE A 89 -7.51 6.20 0.53
N ILE A 90 -8.51 5.39 0.91
CA ILE A 90 -9.82 5.32 0.27
C ILE A 90 -10.85 5.78 1.30
N ASN A 91 -11.51 6.90 1.01
CA ASN A 91 -12.54 7.47 1.86
C ASN A 91 -13.90 6.96 1.40
N GLU A 92 -14.41 5.90 2.03
CA GLU A 92 -15.77 5.41 1.78
C GLU A 92 -16.81 6.10 2.66
N THR A 93 -16.44 7.14 3.42
CA THR A 93 -17.38 7.96 4.21
C THR A 93 -18.11 8.97 3.34
N ASP A 94 -19.15 9.58 3.91
CA ASP A 94 -19.96 10.58 3.20
C ASP A 94 -19.37 12.00 3.30
N ASN A 95 -18.31 12.19 4.09
CA ASN A 95 -17.69 13.49 4.33
C ASN A 95 -16.27 13.55 3.74
N PRO A 96 -15.79 14.74 3.31
CA PRO A 96 -14.40 14.93 2.94
C PRO A 96 -13.46 14.69 4.13
N LEU A 97 -12.35 14.00 3.85
CA LEU A 97 -11.27 13.72 4.77
C LEU A 97 -10.12 14.71 4.55
N GLU A 98 -9.70 15.42 5.59
CA GLU A 98 -8.43 16.13 5.60
C GLU A 98 -7.32 15.21 6.13
N LEU A 99 -6.30 14.97 5.31
CA LEU A 99 -5.08 14.27 5.66
C LEU A 99 -3.95 15.27 5.88
N LYS A 100 -3.28 15.19 7.05
CA LYS A 100 -2.09 15.99 7.37
C LYS A 100 -0.98 15.05 7.82
N ILE A 101 0.15 15.06 7.13
CA ILE A 101 1.35 14.29 7.48
C ILE A 101 2.53 15.25 7.58
N GLU A 102 3.36 15.04 8.60
CA GLU A 102 4.63 15.74 8.79
C GLU A 102 5.66 14.76 9.36
N PHE A 103 6.81 14.67 8.69
CA PHE A 103 7.97 13.93 9.15
C PHE A 103 9.07 14.91 9.56
N PRO A 104 9.51 14.88 10.84
CA PRO A 104 10.69 15.64 11.25
C PRO A 104 11.95 15.09 10.57
N VAL A 105 12.94 15.96 10.40
CA VAL A 105 14.22 15.64 9.73
C VAL A 105 14.89 14.40 10.34
N ASP A 106 14.83 14.28 11.66
CA ASP A 106 15.46 13.22 12.44
C ASP A 106 14.40 12.38 13.18
N SER A 107 13.44 11.84 12.40
CA SER A 107 12.30 11.07 12.92
C SER A 107 12.69 9.76 13.61
N TYR A 108 13.66 9.04 13.01
CA TYR A 108 14.02 7.70 13.45
C TYR A 108 15.49 7.43 13.27
N GLU A 109 16.18 7.26 14.39
CA GLU A 109 17.57 6.81 14.43
C GLU A 109 17.72 5.43 13.77
N VAL A 110 18.73 5.30 12.93
CA VAL A 110 19.09 4.04 12.29
C VAL A 110 19.67 3.13 13.37
N PRO A 111 19.05 1.97 13.68
CA PRO A 111 19.44 1.22 14.87
C PRO A 111 20.87 0.71 14.88
N SER A 112 21.46 0.46 13.71
CA SER A 112 22.85 0.03 13.57
C SER A 112 23.86 1.18 13.51
N LEU A 113 23.40 2.43 13.46
CA LEU A 113 24.23 3.64 13.35
C LEU A 113 23.78 4.72 14.34
N PRO A 114 24.25 4.67 15.60
CA PRO A 114 23.94 5.69 16.60
C PRO A 114 24.23 7.11 16.10
N GLY A 115 23.32 8.04 16.36
CA GLY A 115 23.38 9.44 15.93
C GLY A 115 23.07 9.68 14.45
N LYS A 116 22.72 8.64 13.68
CA LYS A 116 22.28 8.76 12.28
C LYS A 116 20.81 8.42 12.17
N TYR A 117 20.08 9.10 11.28
CA TYR A 117 18.63 8.98 11.17
C TYR A 117 18.21 8.63 9.75
N PHE A 118 17.14 7.84 9.62
CA PHE A 118 16.46 7.70 8.33
C PHE A 118 15.93 9.05 7.88
N LYS A 119 16.10 9.35 6.59
CA LYS A 119 15.42 10.50 5.97
C LYS A 119 14.13 10.00 5.34
N ILE A 120 12.99 10.57 5.75
CA ILE A 120 11.66 10.18 5.27
C ILE A 120 11.09 11.37 4.50
N LEU A 121 10.91 11.19 3.19
CA LEU A 121 10.49 12.25 2.28
C LEU A 121 9.22 11.85 1.54
N ILE A 122 8.33 12.82 1.34
CA ILE A 122 7.10 12.69 0.57
C ILE A 122 7.26 13.51 -0.72
N PRO A 123 7.47 12.86 -1.87
CA PRO A 123 7.46 13.53 -3.16
C PRO A 123 6.12 14.25 -3.41
N PRO A 124 6.14 15.39 -4.14
CA PRO A 124 4.90 16.09 -4.50
C PRO A 124 4.07 15.31 -5.54
N ASP A 125 4.68 14.39 -6.30
CA ASP A 125 3.97 13.55 -7.27
C ASP A 125 2.88 12.69 -6.61
N THR A 126 1.84 12.41 -7.37
CA THR A 126 0.73 11.55 -6.95
C THR A 126 0.89 10.17 -7.56
N MET A 127 0.78 9.15 -6.70
CA MET A 127 0.81 7.76 -7.15
C MET A 127 -0.52 7.40 -7.81
N THR A 128 -0.49 6.61 -8.88
CA THR A 128 -1.67 6.12 -9.59
C THR A 128 -1.54 4.61 -9.84
N LEU A 129 -2.67 3.91 -9.94
CA LEU A 129 -2.68 2.44 -10.00
C LEU A 129 -2.01 1.88 -11.26
N ASP A 130 -2.02 2.64 -12.37
CA ASP A 130 -1.33 2.28 -13.61
C ASP A 130 0.20 2.26 -13.47
N LYS A 131 0.75 2.98 -12.47
CA LYS A 131 2.18 3.00 -12.19
C LYS A 131 2.66 1.85 -11.30
N GLU A 132 1.75 1.02 -10.76
CA GLU A 132 2.08 -0.02 -9.76
C GLU A 132 3.15 -1.02 -10.22
N SER A 133 3.15 -1.38 -11.51
CA SER A 133 4.11 -2.31 -12.09
C SER A 133 5.42 -1.65 -12.53
N VAL A 134 5.43 -0.32 -12.69
CA VAL A 134 6.55 0.46 -13.21
C VAL A 134 7.68 0.53 -12.17
N PHE A 135 8.93 0.62 -12.64
CA PHE A 135 10.09 0.80 -11.77
C PHE A 135 9.87 1.96 -10.79
N ASN A 136 10.21 1.76 -9.51
CA ASN A 136 9.93 2.71 -8.42
C ASN A 136 8.49 3.24 -8.39
N TYR A 137 7.52 2.42 -8.80
CA TYR A 137 6.12 2.82 -8.90
C TYR A 137 5.90 4.02 -9.84
N GLY A 138 6.74 4.18 -10.86
CA GLY A 138 6.63 5.28 -11.83
C GLY A 138 7.01 6.65 -11.27
N LEU A 139 7.64 6.71 -10.09
CA LEU A 139 8.19 7.95 -9.54
C LEU A 139 9.39 8.40 -10.40
N ALA A 140 9.22 9.53 -11.08
CA ALA A 140 10.26 10.19 -11.87
C ALA A 140 10.95 11.31 -11.08
N ASP A 141 12.04 11.86 -11.63
CA ASP A 141 12.76 13.02 -11.08
C ASP A 141 13.16 12.89 -9.60
N LEU A 142 13.51 11.66 -9.20
CA LEU A 142 13.83 11.34 -7.81
C LEU A 142 15.09 12.10 -7.34
N ASP A 143 16.21 12.02 -8.06
CA ASP A 143 17.46 12.65 -7.60
C ASP A 143 17.35 14.17 -7.44
N PRO A 144 16.77 14.94 -8.38
CA PRO A 144 16.52 16.36 -8.18
C PRO A 144 15.63 16.68 -6.97
N PHE A 145 14.65 15.82 -6.68
CA PHE A 145 13.80 15.96 -5.49
C PHE A 145 14.60 15.69 -4.20
N LEU A 146 15.36 14.60 -4.17
CA LEU A 146 16.18 14.21 -3.02
C LEU A 146 17.21 15.30 -2.69
N ASN A 147 17.93 15.80 -3.69
CA ASN A 147 18.94 16.87 -3.53
C ASN A 147 18.38 18.12 -2.84
N LYS A 148 17.10 18.46 -3.09
CA LYS A 148 16.44 19.63 -2.51
C LYS A 148 15.87 19.37 -1.11
N GLY A 149 15.51 18.11 -0.83
CA GLY A 149 14.69 17.73 0.32
C GLY A 149 15.43 17.00 1.43
N ILE A 150 16.59 16.40 1.18
CA ILE A 150 17.23 15.45 2.11
C ILE A 150 17.53 16.00 3.51
N HIS A 151 17.79 17.31 3.62
CA HIS A 151 18.07 18.00 4.88
C HIS A 151 16.88 18.81 5.42
N ARG A 152 15.66 18.58 4.90
CA ARG A 152 14.45 19.32 5.26
C ARG A 152 13.36 18.38 5.74
N SER A 153 12.46 18.89 6.58
CA SER A 153 11.25 18.16 6.94
C SER A 153 10.38 17.96 5.70
N SER A 154 9.56 16.92 5.72
CA SER A 154 8.65 16.62 4.62
C SER A 154 7.23 16.56 5.14
N SER A 155 6.30 17.15 4.39
CA SER A 155 4.90 17.25 4.80
C SER A 155 3.96 17.03 3.63
N LEU A 156 2.76 16.55 3.94
CA LEU A 156 1.67 16.36 3.00
C LEU A 156 0.39 16.89 3.61
N LYS A 157 -0.33 17.73 2.85
CA LYS A 157 -1.72 18.07 3.16
C LYS A 157 -2.58 17.73 1.96
N ARG A 158 -3.63 16.93 2.15
CA ARG A 158 -4.58 16.58 1.10
C ARG A 158 -6.00 16.57 1.64
N THR A 159 -6.94 16.93 0.78
CA THR A 159 -8.37 16.66 0.98
C THR A 159 -8.75 15.50 0.09
N ILE A 160 -9.40 14.48 0.65
CA ILE A 160 -9.92 13.32 -0.07
C ILE A 160 -11.43 13.37 0.04
N ASN A 161 -12.13 13.61 -1.07
CA ASN A 161 -13.57 13.77 -1.02
C ASN A 161 -14.27 12.45 -0.64
N SER A 162 -15.56 12.57 -0.33
CA SER A 162 -16.45 11.44 -0.14
C SER A 162 -16.40 10.48 -1.34
N LYS A 163 -16.26 9.18 -1.06
CA LYS A 163 -16.16 8.09 -2.04
C LYS A 163 -14.97 8.16 -3.00
N GLU A 164 -13.95 8.97 -2.67
CA GLU A 164 -12.72 9.08 -3.46
C GLU A 164 -11.53 8.38 -2.78
N SER A 165 -10.43 8.26 -3.53
CA SER A 165 -9.16 7.78 -2.99
C SER A 165 -8.00 8.65 -3.43
N SER A 166 -6.98 8.76 -2.59
CA SER A 166 -5.73 9.44 -2.92
C SER A 166 -4.55 8.55 -2.58
N SER A 167 -3.54 8.54 -3.46
CA SER A 167 -2.30 7.80 -3.23
C SER A 167 -1.10 8.74 -3.30
N PHE A 168 -0.12 8.52 -2.45
CA PHE A 168 1.12 9.31 -2.41
C PHE A 168 2.33 8.41 -2.15
N TYR A 169 3.50 8.87 -2.58
CA TYR A 169 4.75 8.16 -2.34
C TYR A 169 5.35 8.50 -0.99
N VAL A 170 6.13 7.57 -0.45
CA VAL A 170 7.05 7.83 0.66
C VAL A 170 8.40 7.24 0.26
N VAL A 171 9.44 8.06 0.30
CA VAL A 171 10.81 7.65 0.03
C VAL A 171 11.58 7.66 1.34
N ILE A 172 12.24 6.54 1.65
CA ILE A 172 13.09 6.42 2.83
C ILE A 172 14.53 6.25 2.38
N LEU A 173 15.41 7.08 2.93
CA LEU A 173 16.85 6.98 2.74
C LEU A 173 17.52 6.51 4.03
N CYS A 174 18.43 5.56 3.89
CA CYS A 174 19.32 5.09 4.94
C CYS A 174 20.75 5.20 4.45
N LEU A 175 21.67 5.69 5.27
CA LEU A 175 23.10 5.60 4.95
C LEU A 175 23.47 4.15 4.65
N ILE A 176 24.30 3.95 3.63
CA ILE A 176 24.62 2.62 3.12
C ILE A 176 25.18 1.70 4.20
N GLU A 177 25.93 2.25 5.15
CA GLU A 177 26.53 1.55 6.30
C GLU A 177 25.48 0.97 7.25
N GLY A 178 24.27 1.54 7.31
CA GLY A 178 23.18 1.11 8.18
C GLY A 178 22.04 0.43 7.45
N ALA A 179 22.15 0.31 6.13
CA ALA A 179 21.13 -0.29 5.28
C ALA A 179 21.23 -1.82 5.33
N HIS A 180 20.66 -2.41 6.38
CA HIS A 180 20.63 -3.87 6.57
C HIS A 180 19.21 -4.41 6.64
N GLY A 181 19.01 -5.60 6.07
CA GLY A 181 17.72 -6.29 6.15
C GLY A 181 16.67 -5.79 5.17
N THR A 182 15.47 -6.32 5.34
CA THR A 182 14.32 -6.00 4.51
C THR A 182 13.43 -5.00 5.22
N MET A 183 13.23 -3.83 4.62
CA MET A 183 12.35 -2.78 5.15
C MET A 183 10.88 -3.04 4.76
N ARG A 184 9.99 -2.82 5.72
CA ARG A 184 8.54 -2.75 5.56
C ARG A 184 8.04 -1.51 6.26
N THR A 185 7.07 -0.84 5.67
CA THR A 185 6.47 0.34 6.25
C THR A 185 4.95 0.30 6.14
N GLY A 186 4.30 1.21 6.87
CA GLY A 186 2.89 1.45 6.66
C GLY A 186 2.36 2.58 7.52
N LEU A 187 1.45 3.34 6.95
CA LEU A 187 0.60 4.29 7.64
C LEU A 187 -0.55 3.55 8.32
N SER A 188 -0.86 3.95 9.55
CA SER A 188 -1.98 3.46 10.34
C SER A 188 -2.60 4.60 11.16
N LEU A 189 -3.77 4.35 11.73
CA LEU A 189 -4.48 5.29 12.59
C LEU A 189 -4.61 4.73 14.00
N LYS A 190 -4.45 5.62 14.99
CA LYS A 190 -4.87 5.39 16.37
C LYS A 190 -5.73 6.56 16.79
N GLY A 191 -7.05 6.36 16.79
CA GLY A 191 -8.00 7.46 16.87
C GLY A 191 -7.91 8.36 15.63
N GLN A 192 -7.62 9.64 15.82
CA GLN A 192 -7.42 10.61 14.74
C GLN A 192 -5.95 10.80 14.35
N ASP A 193 -5.04 10.21 15.11
CA ASP A 193 -3.61 10.40 14.93
C ASP A 193 -3.04 9.35 13.98
N LEU A 194 -2.15 9.81 13.11
CA LEU A 194 -1.46 8.99 12.11
C LEU A 194 -0.12 8.52 12.66
N PHE A 195 0.14 7.23 12.47
CA PHE A 195 1.40 6.61 12.82
C PHE A 195 2.01 5.98 11.59
N TYR A 196 3.27 6.33 11.32
CA TYR A 196 4.06 5.68 10.29
C TYR A 196 5.00 4.66 10.93
N ARG A 197 4.82 3.41 10.55
CA ARG A 197 5.62 2.30 11.04
C ARG A 197 6.80 2.04 10.12
N ILE A 198 7.98 1.82 10.69
CA ILE A 198 9.17 1.32 10.00
C ILE A 198 9.61 0.04 10.70
N LYS A 199 9.52 -1.07 9.97
CA LYS A 199 9.98 -2.38 10.39
C LYS A 199 11.16 -2.83 9.53
N ILE A 200 12.22 -3.30 10.18
CA ILE A 200 13.41 -3.82 9.52
C ILE A 200 13.59 -5.26 9.99
N ASP A 201 13.39 -6.19 9.06
CA ASP A 201 13.56 -7.63 9.30
C ASP A 201 14.97 -8.06 8.89
N GLY A 202 15.68 -8.68 9.84
CA GLY A 202 17.11 -8.93 9.80
C GLY A 202 17.60 -9.72 8.57
N SER A 203 18.68 -9.23 7.98
CA SER A 203 19.55 -10.00 7.09
C SER A 203 20.60 -10.71 7.95
N LYS A 204 20.55 -12.05 8.01
CA LYS A 204 21.57 -13.02 8.47
C LYS A 204 22.32 -12.82 9.82
N SER A 205 22.12 -11.70 10.50
CA SER A 205 22.61 -11.40 11.84
C SER A 205 21.47 -11.69 12.83
N ASN A 206 21.76 -12.37 13.94
CA ASN A 206 20.82 -12.70 15.02
C ASN A 206 20.23 -11.46 15.74
N THR A 207 20.34 -10.27 15.15
CA THR A 207 19.69 -9.04 15.60
C THR A 207 18.19 -9.14 15.38
N LYS A 208 17.44 -9.01 16.48
CA LYS A 208 15.97 -8.95 16.52
C LYS A 208 15.45 -7.98 15.46
N SER A 209 14.33 -8.32 14.82
CA SER A 209 13.59 -7.38 13.99
C SER A 209 13.28 -6.12 14.79
N ILE A 210 13.43 -4.97 14.13
CA ILE A 210 13.21 -3.68 14.78
C ILE A 210 11.94 -3.11 14.20
N ASP A 211 11.01 -2.73 15.06
CA ASP A 211 9.71 -2.18 14.70
C ASP A 211 9.50 -0.90 15.49
N LYS A 212 9.41 0.23 14.79
CA LYS A 212 9.14 1.54 15.39
C LYS A 212 7.96 2.21 14.72
N GLU A 213 7.10 2.81 15.52
CA GLU A 213 6.04 3.69 15.07
C GLU A 213 6.37 5.14 15.41
N ILE A 214 6.11 6.03 14.45
CA ILE A 214 6.39 7.45 14.54
C ILE A 214 5.06 8.16 14.39
N HIS A 215 4.67 8.96 15.38
CA HIS A 215 3.53 9.87 15.22
C HIS A 215 3.86 10.88 14.12
N CYS A 216 3.04 10.91 13.06
CA CYS A 216 3.37 11.64 11.84
C CYS A 216 2.24 12.55 11.35
N GLY A 217 1.19 12.78 12.14
CA GLY A 217 0.13 13.72 11.77
C GLY A 217 -1.26 13.25 12.18
N SER A 218 -2.28 13.69 11.46
CA SER A 218 -3.67 13.43 11.84
C SER A 218 -4.67 13.51 10.69
N ILE A 219 -5.88 13.09 11.00
CA ILE A 219 -7.08 13.22 10.17
C ILE A 219 -8.22 13.90 10.91
N ASN A 220 -9.23 14.40 10.18
CA ASN A 220 -10.41 15.06 10.75
C ASN A 220 -11.63 14.13 10.98
N LEU A 221 -11.52 12.83 10.66
CA LEU A 221 -12.61 11.87 10.88
C LEU A 221 -12.57 11.28 12.30
N LYS A 222 -13.71 11.30 12.99
CA LYS A 222 -13.85 10.87 14.39
C LYS A 222 -14.46 9.48 14.49
N ASN A 223 -14.27 8.85 15.65
CA ASN A 223 -14.92 7.58 16.04
C ASN A 223 -14.65 6.42 15.06
N LEU A 224 -13.54 6.48 14.33
CA LEU A 224 -13.09 5.40 13.47
C LEU A 224 -12.44 4.30 14.33
N MET A 225 -12.95 3.09 14.18
CA MET A 225 -12.48 1.89 14.90
C MET A 225 -11.87 0.92 13.90
N LEU A 226 -10.67 0.41 14.18
CA LEU A 226 -10.03 -0.60 13.34
C LEU A 226 -10.89 -1.88 13.31
N GLN A 227 -11.24 -2.36 12.11
CA GLN A 227 -11.81 -3.69 11.92
C GLN A 227 -10.67 -4.71 11.83
N GLN A 228 -10.72 -5.71 12.71
CA GLN A 228 -9.83 -6.87 12.68
C GLN A 228 -10.28 -7.88 11.63
#